data_AF-A0A521TJJ6-F1
#
_entry.id   AF-A0A521TJJ6-F1
#
_cell.length_a   1.000
_cell.length_b   1.000
_cell.length_c   1.000
_cell.angle_alpha   90.00
_cell.angle_beta   90.00
_cell.angle_gamma   90.00
#
_symmetry.space_group_name_H-M   'P 1'
#
loop_
_entity.id
_entity.type
_entity.pdbx_description
1 polymer ?
#
loop_
_entity_poly.entity_id
_entity_poly.type
_entity_poly.pdbx_seq_one_letter_code
_entity_poly.pdbx_strand_id
1 'polypeptide(L)'
;MSARPRSNSFHYTLRGVVGPLASEDPAGCPVLRAGPSRWPRGRAIFLRRDGRVAAFATASSDFTDEQLAVVQHREGQVYLDVSDKPAPDDFRVDLRKLERSAVCFGCEASARCAGLFDPSGEEVFTRDDAAVEAMIAGLRGAVLDVGCGQGPYGPVLGGLAGAGAITYVGIDPDAGHIAGLRERWPWATLRVGTAEALDPAERFDHVLVLRSWNHLEDPARVVGAVARMLRPGGTLLVVDNVAFGLVRSRRQAERAERGPSGFEHYRNDGADEAVATVAETGLTLLDRWDVTPSTSNQWWARWRRG
;
A
#
# COMPACT_ATOMS: atom_id res chain seq x y z
N MET A 1 -19.73 -3.79 -15.45
CA MET A 1 -18.72 -4.74 -15.95
C MET A 1 -17.72 -4.92 -14.83
N SER A 2 -17.56 -6.13 -14.30
CA SER A 2 -16.59 -6.41 -13.24
C SER A 2 -15.19 -6.02 -13.73
N ALA A 3 -14.46 -5.22 -12.95
CA ALA A 3 -13.10 -4.83 -13.30
C ALA A 3 -12.21 -6.08 -13.37
N ARG A 4 -11.33 -6.18 -14.36
CA ARG A 4 -10.36 -7.28 -14.39
C ARG A 4 -9.29 -7.04 -13.32
N PRO A 5 -8.87 -8.06 -12.56
CA PRO A 5 -7.78 -7.90 -11.62
C PRO A 5 -6.49 -7.44 -12.32
N ARG A 6 -5.68 -6.68 -11.60
CA ARG A 6 -4.42 -6.10 -12.10
C ARG A 6 -3.32 -6.13 -11.05
N SER A 7 -2.08 -5.91 -11.50
CA SER A 7 -0.94 -5.79 -10.59
C SER A 7 -0.98 -4.48 -9.79
N ASN A 8 -0.52 -4.55 -8.54
CA ASN A 8 -0.25 -3.41 -7.66
C ASN A 8 1.25 -3.09 -7.56
N SER A 9 2.11 -3.84 -8.27
CA SER A 9 3.54 -3.59 -8.27
C SER A 9 4.20 -3.88 -9.61
N PHE A 10 5.39 -3.33 -9.80
CA PHE A 10 6.22 -3.54 -10.99
C PHE A 10 7.70 -3.53 -10.63
N HIS A 11 8.55 -3.99 -11.56
CA HIS A 11 9.94 -4.31 -11.24
C HIS A 11 10.92 -3.55 -12.11
N TYR A 12 11.90 -2.93 -11.46
CA TYR A 12 13.09 -2.37 -12.08
C TYR A 12 14.24 -3.35 -11.93
N THR A 13 14.81 -3.78 -13.04
CA THR A 13 15.97 -4.69 -13.05
C THR A 13 17.19 -4.02 -13.66
N LEU A 14 18.38 -4.48 -13.24
CA LEU A 14 19.66 -3.88 -13.62
C LEU A 14 19.85 -3.84 -15.15
N ARG A 15 20.24 -2.66 -15.64
CA ARG A 15 20.64 -2.41 -17.04
C ARG A 15 22.13 -2.19 -17.18
N GLY A 16 22.78 -1.58 -16.20
CA GLY A 16 24.22 -1.41 -16.17
C GLY A 16 24.68 -0.34 -15.18
N VAL A 17 25.99 -0.25 -15.00
CA VAL A 17 26.62 0.81 -14.21
C VAL A 17 26.71 2.08 -15.06
N VAL A 18 26.32 3.22 -14.49
CA VAL A 18 26.38 4.52 -15.16
C VAL A 18 27.71 5.22 -14.88
N GLY A 19 28.17 5.16 -13.63
CA GLY A 19 29.44 5.76 -13.25
C GLY A 19 29.59 5.95 -11.74
N PRO A 20 30.74 6.48 -11.28
CA PRO A 20 30.98 6.79 -9.88
C PRO A 20 30.24 8.08 -9.45
N LEU A 21 29.84 8.13 -8.18
CA LEU A 21 29.34 9.30 -7.49
C LEU A 21 29.54 9.08 -5.97
N ALA A 22 30.69 9.50 -5.46
CA ALA A 22 31.07 9.31 -4.06
C ALA A 22 30.74 10.50 -3.15
N SER A 23 30.38 11.66 -3.72
CA SER A 23 30.01 12.88 -3.01
C SER A 23 28.55 13.27 -3.26
N GLU A 24 28.05 14.21 -2.48
CA GLU A 24 26.75 14.88 -2.70
C GLU A 24 26.83 16.05 -3.69
N ASP A 25 27.95 16.21 -4.40
CA ASP A 25 28.12 17.31 -5.36
C ASP A 25 27.29 17.05 -6.64
N PRO A 26 26.29 17.89 -6.96
CA PRO A 26 25.48 17.74 -8.17
C PRO A 26 26.29 17.76 -9.46
N ALA A 27 27.41 18.47 -9.50
CA ALA A 27 28.27 18.54 -10.69
C ALA A 27 28.91 17.17 -11.03
N GLY A 28 29.04 16.29 -10.03
CA GLY A 28 29.55 14.93 -10.20
C GLY A 28 28.54 13.95 -10.80
N CYS A 29 27.25 14.32 -10.93
CA CYS A 29 26.18 13.40 -11.31
C CYS A 29 26.46 12.68 -12.65
N PRO A 30 26.68 11.35 -12.66
CA PRO A 30 26.99 10.62 -13.89
C PRO A 30 25.76 10.49 -14.80
N VAL A 31 24.55 10.57 -14.24
CA VAL A 31 23.29 10.54 -15.00
C VAL A 31 23.15 11.79 -15.87
N LEU A 32 23.43 12.97 -15.30
CA LEU A 32 23.35 14.23 -16.02
C LEU A 32 24.36 14.27 -17.17
N ARG A 33 25.61 13.84 -16.91
CA ARG A 33 26.68 13.74 -17.93
C ARG A 33 26.37 12.75 -19.05
N ALA A 34 25.73 11.62 -18.73
CA ALA A 34 25.37 10.61 -19.72
C ALA A 34 24.18 11.01 -20.61
N GLY A 35 23.46 12.08 -20.26
CA GLY A 35 22.25 12.51 -20.96
C GLY A 35 20.99 11.92 -20.32
N PRO A 36 20.28 12.68 -19.47
CA PRO A 36 19.16 12.17 -18.66
C PRO A 36 17.97 11.69 -19.50
N SER A 37 17.77 12.28 -20.68
CA SER A 37 16.68 11.92 -21.61
C SER A 37 16.88 10.58 -22.33
N ARG A 38 18.04 9.93 -22.20
CA ARG A 38 18.26 8.57 -22.73
C ARG A 38 17.41 7.51 -22.03
N TRP A 39 16.91 7.83 -20.84
CA TRP A 39 16.20 6.91 -19.97
C TRP A 39 14.78 7.41 -19.77
N PRO A 40 13.75 6.65 -20.19
CA PRO A 40 12.39 7.14 -20.09
C PRO A 40 12.00 7.36 -18.62
N ARG A 41 11.45 8.53 -18.33
CA ARG A 41 10.91 8.89 -17.01
C ARG A 41 9.80 7.91 -16.62
N GLY A 42 9.74 7.47 -15.36
CA GLY A 42 8.82 6.42 -14.94
C GLY A 42 9.30 5.00 -15.28
N ARG A 43 9.98 4.78 -16.42
CA ARG A 43 10.46 3.43 -16.79
C ARG A 43 11.88 3.12 -16.35
N ALA A 44 12.62 4.11 -15.88
CA ALA A 44 13.98 3.95 -15.37
C ALA A 44 14.15 4.60 -14.01
N ILE A 45 15.10 4.05 -13.23
CA ILE A 45 15.54 4.60 -11.96
C ILE A 45 17.05 4.44 -11.85
N PHE A 46 17.72 5.44 -11.28
CA PHE A 46 19.13 5.32 -10.95
C PHE A 46 19.27 5.13 -9.45
N LEU A 47 20.01 4.11 -9.04
CA LEU A 47 20.26 3.82 -7.64
C LEU A 47 21.75 4.04 -7.36
N ARG A 48 22.07 4.85 -6.35
CA ARG A 48 23.42 4.98 -5.81
C ARG A 48 23.60 4.01 -4.64
N ARG A 49 24.66 3.22 -4.69
CA ARG A 49 25.15 2.38 -3.59
C ARG A 49 26.66 2.33 -3.61
N ASP A 50 27.28 2.45 -2.44
CA ASP A 50 28.73 2.33 -2.25
C ASP A 50 29.53 3.21 -3.24
N GLY A 51 29.08 4.46 -3.43
CA GLY A 51 29.72 5.44 -4.31
C GLY A 51 29.58 5.17 -5.81
N ARG A 52 28.70 4.24 -6.22
CA ARG A 52 28.45 3.90 -7.63
C ARG A 52 26.98 4.06 -7.98
N VAL A 53 26.72 4.55 -9.18
CA VAL A 53 25.37 4.72 -9.74
C VAL A 53 25.12 3.63 -10.77
N ALA A 54 24.02 2.91 -10.63
CA ALA A 54 23.54 1.94 -11.60
C ALA A 54 22.14 2.29 -12.10
N ALA A 55 21.88 2.01 -13.37
CA ALA A 55 20.58 2.19 -14.01
C ALA A 55 19.77 0.90 -13.93
N PHE A 56 18.52 1.03 -13.54
CA PHE A 56 17.53 -0.03 -13.54
C PHE A 56 16.34 0.42 -14.39
N ALA A 57 15.68 -0.53 -15.06
CA ALA A 57 14.51 -0.21 -15.88
C ALA A 57 13.44 -1.29 -15.79
N THR A 58 12.18 -0.88 -15.93
CA THR A 58 11.02 -1.76 -15.98
C THR A 58 10.53 -1.97 -17.41
N ALA A 59 10.09 -3.20 -17.69
CA ALA A 59 9.40 -3.56 -18.93
C ALA A 59 7.91 -3.83 -18.70
N SER A 60 7.37 -3.48 -17.51
CA SER A 60 5.98 -3.75 -17.17
C SER A 60 5.01 -3.12 -18.18
N SER A 61 4.03 -3.92 -18.57
CA SER A 61 2.89 -3.54 -19.42
C SER A 61 1.61 -3.29 -18.61
N ASP A 62 1.60 -3.58 -17.31
CA ASP A 62 0.44 -3.43 -16.43
C ASP A 62 0.20 -1.98 -16.00
N PHE A 63 1.17 -1.12 -16.28
CA PHE A 63 1.20 0.30 -15.96
C PHE A 63 1.58 1.13 -17.19
N THR A 64 0.85 2.22 -17.38
CA THR A 64 1.19 3.27 -18.35
C THR A 64 2.40 4.09 -17.86
N ASP A 65 3.06 4.80 -18.77
CA ASP A 65 4.21 5.66 -18.42
C ASP A 65 3.84 6.74 -17.41
N GLU A 66 2.62 7.28 -17.51
CA GLU A 66 2.10 8.27 -16.57
C GLU A 66 1.92 7.67 -15.16
N GLN A 67 1.31 6.47 -15.06
CA GLN A 67 1.16 5.77 -13.78
C GLN A 67 2.52 5.45 -13.14
N LEU A 68 3.48 4.97 -13.94
CA LEU A 68 4.84 4.71 -13.46
C LEU A 68 5.50 6.00 -12.95
N ALA A 69 5.36 7.11 -13.68
CA ALA A 69 5.91 8.39 -13.28
C ALA A 69 5.25 8.95 -12.01
N VAL A 70 3.95 8.75 -11.84
CA VAL A 70 3.22 9.10 -10.61
C VAL A 70 3.79 8.34 -9.41
N VAL A 71 3.86 7.01 -9.48
CA VAL A 71 4.40 6.17 -8.40
C VAL A 71 5.84 6.58 -8.08
N GLN A 72 6.68 6.80 -9.09
CA GLN A 72 8.09 7.10 -8.90
C GLN A 72 8.37 8.53 -8.40
N HIS A 73 7.65 9.53 -8.90
CA HIS A 73 8.03 10.95 -8.73
C HIS A 73 7.06 11.77 -7.90
N ARG A 74 5.76 11.48 -7.97
CA ARG A 74 4.75 12.18 -7.17
C ARG A 74 4.66 11.53 -5.80
N GLU A 75 4.45 10.22 -5.80
CA GLU A 75 4.23 9.44 -4.57
C GLU A 75 5.56 8.97 -3.97
N GLY A 76 6.59 8.71 -4.78
CA GLY A 76 7.90 8.26 -4.30
C GLY A 76 7.89 6.84 -3.74
N GLN A 77 7.00 5.97 -4.22
CA GLN A 77 6.84 4.59 -3.74
C GLN A 77 7.68 3.63 -4.58
N VAL A 78 9.00 3.77 -4.41
CA VAL A 78 10.02 2.89 -4.97
C VAL A 78 10.84 2.29 -3.84
N TYR A 79 11.10 0.98 -3.92
CA TYR A 79 11.77 0.25 -2.86
C TYR A 79 12.85 -0.67 -3.43
N LEU A 80 13.93 -0.85 -2.69
CA LEU A 80 14.92 -1.88 -2.92
C LEU A 80 14.49 -3.15 -2.18
N ASP A 81 14.35 -4.24 -2.93
CA ASP A 81 14.14 -5.58 -2.36
C ASP A 81 15.49 -6.09 -1.83
N VAL A 82 15.62 -6.17 -0.51
CA VAL A 82 16.82 -6.67 0.18
C VAL A 82 16.65 -8.11 0.66
N SER A 83 15.52 -8.74 0.37
CA SER A 83 15.23 -10.13 0.75
C SER A 83 15.79 -11.12 -0.27
N ASP A 84 15.99 -12.37 0.15
CA ASP A 84 16.26 -13.50 -0.76
C ASP A 84 14.97 -14.26 -1.16
N LYS A 85 13.80 -13.71 -0.78
CA LYS A 85 12.49 -14.35 -0.97
C LYS A 85 12.01 -14.23 -2.42
N PRO A 86 11.10 -15.12 -2.87
CA PRO A 86 10.45 -14.97 -4.18
C PRO A 86 9.58 -13.70 -4.28
N ALA A 87 8.94 -13.33 -3.18
CA ALA A 87 8.20 -12.09 -3.00
C ALA A 87 8.39 -11.61 -1.55
N PRO A 88 8.49 -10.28 -1.32
CA PRO A 88 8.50 -9.72 0.01
C PRO A 88 7.14 -9.95 0.67
N ASP A 89 7.14 -10.47 1.90
CA ASP A 89 5.94 -10.74 2.69
C ASP A 89 5.94 -9.97 4.03
N ASP A 90 7.10 -9.44 4.45
CA ASP A 90 7.24 -8.49 5.54
C ASP A 90 8.03 -7.28 5.05
N PHE A 91 7.31 -6.22 4.66
CA PHE A 91 7.90 -5.04 4.02
C PHE A 91 8.87 -4.30 4.96
N ARG A 92 8.74 -4.48 6.29
CA ARG A 92 9.60 -3.81 7.28
C ARG A 92 11.03 -4.33 7.21
N VAL A 93 11.19 -5.63 6.97
CA VAL A 93 12.51 -6.29 6.92
C VAL A 93 12.97 -6.56 5.48
N ASP A 94 12.04 -6.83 4.57
CA ASP A 94 12.35 -7.24 3.20
C ASP A 94 12.63 -6.07 2.27
N LEU A 95 12.09 -4.88 2.57
CA LEU A 95 12.17 -3.71 1.70
C LEU A 95 12.92 -2.55 2.37
N ARG A 96 13.63 -1.79 1.54
CA ARG A 96 14.21 -0.50 1.89
C ARG A 96 13.65 0.57 0.97
N LYS A 97 13.04 1.61 1.53
CA LYS A 97 12.53 2.73 0.73
C LYS A 97 13.68 3.41 0.01
N LEU A 98 13.44 3.78 -1.24
CA LEU A 98 14.35 4.60 -2.01
C LEU A 98 13.84 6.04 -2.01
N GLU A 99 14.67 6.96 -1.56
CA GLU A 99 14.39 8.39 -1.54
C GLU A 99 15.14 9.10 -2.65
N ARG A 100 14.62 10.25 -3.07
CA ARG A 100 15.29 11.05 -4.09
C ARG A 100 16.61 11.57 -3.52
N SER A 101 17.69 11.28 -4.22
CA SER A 101 19.04 11.68 -3.82
C SER A 101 19.16 13.18 -3.69
N ALA A 102 19.91 13.66 -2.69
CA ALA A 102 20.12 15.09 -2.45
C ALA A 102 20.76 15.78 -3.66
N VAL A 103 21.61 15.07 -4.40
CA VAL A 103 22.20 15.45 -5.69
C VAL A 103 21.17 15.89 -6.74
N CYS A 104 19.91 15.45 -6.63
CA CYS A 104 18.86 15.82 -7.58
C CYS A 104 18.20 17.16 -7.29
N PHE A 105 18.31 17.72 -6.09
CA PHE A 105 17.60 18.96 -5.74
C PHE A 105 18.20 20.16 -6.47
N GLY A 106 17.35 20.98 -7.10
CA GLY A 106 17.77 22.10 -7.93
C GLY A 106 18.30 21.72 -9.32
N CYS A 107 18.31 20.45 -9.69
CA CYS A 107 18.81 20.00 -11.00
C CYS A 107 17.89 20.45 -12.16
N GLU A 108 18.48 21.11 -13.16
CA GLU A 108 17.80 21.58 -14.39
C GLU A 108 17.18 20.45 -15.24
N ALA A 109 17.61 19.21 -15.02
CA ALA A 109 17.09 18.04 -15.73
C ALA A 109 15.96 17.32 -14.99
N SER A 110 15.59 17.78 -13.78
CA SER A 110 14.63 17.11 -12.90
C SER A 110 13.29 16.75 -13.56
N ALA A 111 12.78 17.61 -14.45
CA ALA A 111 11.52 17.38 -15.16
C ALA A 111 11.57 16.21 -16.17
N ARG A 112 12.75 15.93 -16.75
CA ARG A 112 12.94 14.91 -17.81
C ARG A 112 13.78 13.71 -17.39
N CYS A 113 14.42 13.79 -16.22
CA CYS A 113 15.27 12.74 -15.68
C CYS A 113 14.43 11.68 -14.94
N ALA A 114 14.80 10.40 -15.11
CA ALA A 114 14.31 9.28 -14.31
C ALA A 114 14.69 9.41 -12.81
N GLY A 115 15.72 10.20 -12.50
CA GLY A 115 16.10 10.56 -11.14
C GLY A 115 17.02 9.55 -10.45
N LEU A 116 17.93 10.10 -9.64
CA LEU A 116 18.82 9.35 -8.79
C LEU A 116 18.20 9.19 -7.41
N PHE A 117 18.32 7.99 -6.87
CA PHE A 117 17.76 7.60 -5.59
C PHE A 117 18.83 6.95 -4.71
N ASP A 118 18.65 7.13 -3.41
CA ASP A 118 19.45 6.55 -2.35
C ASP A 118 18.56 5.65 -1.46
N PRO A 119 19.09 4.58 -0.86
CA PRO A 119 18.38 3.88 0.21
C PRO A 119 18.14 4.81 1.39
N SER A 120 16.88 4.95 1.78
CA SER A 120 16.49 5.73 2.96
C SER A 120 16.88 4.99 4.25
N GLY A 121 17.23 5.76 5.28
CA GLY A 121 17.43 5.25 6.65
C GLY A 121 16.14 5.22 7.47
N GLU A 122 15.01 5.67 6.91
CA GLU A 122 13.73 5.79 7.60
C GLU A 122 12.96 4.46 7.66
N GLU A 123 12.43 4.15 8.84
CA GLU A 123 11.60 2.96 9.10
C GLU A 123 10.11 3.24 8.80
N VAL A 124 9.82 3.68 7.57
CA VAL A 124 8.49 4.19 7.19
C VAL A 124 7.35 3.20 7.39
N PHE A 125 7.58 1.90 7.13
CA PHE A 125 6.55 0.87 7.29
C PHE A 125 6.19 0.68 8.76
N THR A 126 7.21 0.59 9.63
CA THR A 126 7.01 0.51 11.09
C THR A 126 6.24 1.72 11.61
N ARG A 127 6.65 2.93 11.20
CA ARG A 127 6.01 4.17 11.63
C ARG A 127 4.55 4.25 11.20
N ASP A 128 4.27 3.97 9.93
CA ASP A 128 2.94 4.15 9.37
C ASP A 128 1.97 3.05 9.84
N ASP A 129 2.44 1.82 10.08
CA ASP A 129 1.63 0.77 10.72
C ASP A 129 1.33 1.09 12.19
N ALA A 130 2.28 1.64 12.94
CA ALA A 130 2.07 2.01 14.34
C ALA A 130 0.95 3.05 14.52
N ALA A 131 0.78 3.96 13.54
CA ALA A 131 -0.33 4.91 13.55
C ALA A 131 -1.69 4.20 13.42
N VAL A 132 -1.79 3.18 12.57
CA VAL A 132 -3.01 2.37 12.41
C VAL A 132 -3.28 1.53 13.65
N GLU A 133 -2.26 0.87 14.20
CA GLU A 133 -2.37 0.10 15.44
C GLU A 133 -2.87 0.97 16.61
N ALA A 134 -2.39 2.21 16.71
CA ALA A 134 -2.85 3.15 17.75
C ALA A 134 -4.33 3.51 17.59
N MET A 135 -4.83 3.68 16.36
CA MET A 135 -6.27 3.90 16.11
C MET A 135 -7.08 2.67 16.49
N ILE A 136 -6.61 1.47 16.13
CA ILE A 136 -7.28 0.21 16.48
C ILE A 136 -7.32 0.00 17.99
N ALA A 137 -6.22 0.27 18.70
CA ALA A 137 -6.13 0.17 20.16
C ALA A 137 -7.18 1.06 20.90
N GLY A 138 -7.63 2.13 20.26
CA GLY A 138 -8.65 3.04 20.77
C GLY A 138 -10.10 2.55 20.61
N LEU A 139 -10.36 1.50 19.83
CA LEU A 139 -11.73 1.05 19.51
C LEU A 139 -12.45 0.50 20.75
N ARG A 140 -13.76 0.76 20.85
CA ARG A 140 -14.63 0.23 21.91
C ARG A 140 -15.99 -0.17 21.33
N GLY A 141 -16.55 -1.27 21.83
CA GLY A 141 -17.88 -1.75 21.42
C GLY A 141 -17.85 -2.72 20.24
N ALA A 142 -18.90 -2.69 19.41
CA ALA A 142 -19.09 -3.62 18.30
C ALA A 142 -18.29 -3.21 17.06
N VAL A 143 -17.43 -4.11 16.57
CA VAL A 143 -16.53 -3.87 15.43
C VAL A 143 -16.85 -4.86 14.31
N LEU A 144 -17.05 -4.35 13.10
CA LEU A 144 -17.10 -5.14 11.86
C LEU A 144 -15.80 -4.90 11.07
N ASP A 145 -15.09 -5.96 10.70
CA ASP A 145 -13.93 -5.90 9.79
C ASP A 145 -14.29 -6.56 8.44
N VAL A 146 -14.29 -5.74 7.39
CA VAL A 146 -14.75 -6.10 6.04
C VAL A 146 -13.55 -6.48 5.18
N GLY A 147 -13.56 -7.72 4.68
CA GLY A 147 -12.42 -8.31 4.00
C GLY A 147 -11.29 -8.56 5.00
N CYS A 148 -11.59 -9.23 6.11
CA CYS A 148 -10.63 -9.41 7.21
C CYS A 148 -9.41 -10.27 6.84
N GLY A 149 -9.45 -10.99 5.71
CA GLY A 149 -8.33 -11.71 5.14
C GLY A 149 -7.61 -12.63 6.13
N GLN A 150 -6.28 -12.50 6.20
CA GLN A 150 -5.44 -13.23 7.16
C GLN A 150 -5.32 -12.53 8.53
N GLY A 151 -5.94 -11.36 8.69
CA GLY A 151 -5.98 -10.61 9.94
C GLY A 151 -4.69 -9.87 10.30
N PRO A 152 -4.27 -8.85 9.51
CA PRO A 152 -2.97 -8.19 9.69
C PRO A 152 -2.79 -7.52 11.06
N TYR A 153 -3.88 -7.11 11.73
CA TYR A 153 -3.86 -6.46 13.05
C TYR A 153 -4.39 -7.36 14.18
N GLY A 154 -4.32 -8.68 14.00
CA GLY A 154 -4.81 -9.67 14.97
C GLY A 154 -4.34 -9.49 16.41
N PRO A 155 -3.04 -9.22 16.68
CA PRO A 155 -2.55 -9.07 18.06
C PRO A 155 -3.26 -7.95 18.84
N VAL A 156 -3.43 -6.76 18.24
CA VAL A 156 -4.10 -5.63 18.90
C VAL A 156 -5.61 -5.87 19.05
N LEU A 157 -6.27 -6.40 18.01
CA LEU A 157 -7.70 -6.73 18.06
C LEU A 157 -8.00 -7.81 19.10
N GLY A 158 -7.19 -8.86 19.16
CA GLY A 158 -7.32 -9.94 20.14
C GLY A 158 -7.08 -9.46 21.57
N GLY A 159 -6.11 -8.56 21.78
CA GLY A 159 -5.89 -7.91 23.07
C GLY A 159 -7.12 -7.12 23.55
N LEU A 160 -7.77 -6.37 22.66
CA LEU A 160 -9.00 -5.64 22.97
C LEU A 160 -10.18 -6.57 23.25
N ALA A 161 -10.35 -7.62 22.44
CA ALA A 161 -11.42 -8.59 22.63
C ALA A 161 -11.26 -9.35 23.95
N GLY A 162 -10.04 -9.79 24.27
CA GLY A 162 -9.72 -10.46 25.54
C GLY A 162 -9.94 -9.58 26.77
N ALA A 163 -9.75 -8.26 26.63
CA ALA A 163 -10.08 -7.28 27.66
C ALA A 163 -11.57 -6.92 27.74
N GLY A 164 -12.43 -7.49 26.87
CA GLY A 164 -13.85 -7.15 26.76
C GLY A 164 -14.10 -5.74 26.22
N ALA A 165 -13.09 -5.09 25.64
CA ALA A 165 -13.20 -3.74 25.10
C ALA A 165 -13.98 -3.70 23.78
N ILE A 166 -13.92 -4.78 22.99
CA ILE A 166 -14.64 -4.91 21.73
C ILE A 166 -15.36 -6.25 21.60
N THR A 167 -16.42 -6.28 20.80
CA THR A 167 -16.99 -7.50 20.21
C THR A 167 -16.72 -7.47 18.71
N TYR A 168 -15.97 -8.44 18.22
CA TYR A 168 -15.43 -8.43 16.85
C TYR A 168 -16.16 -9.40 15.91
N VAL A 169 -16.54 -8.89 14.74
CA VAL A 169 -17.04 -9.66 13.60
C VAL A 169 -16.13 -9.43 12.40
N GLY A 170 -15.47 -10.48 11.91
CA GLY A 170 -14.73 -10.45 10.65
C GLY A 170 -15.52 -11.14 9.55
N ILE A 171 -15.56 -10.54 8.36
CA ILE A 171 -16.20 -11.13 7.18
C ILE A 171 -15.24 -11.11 5.98
N ASP A 172 -15.15 -12.22 5.27
CA ASP A 172 -14.31 -12.35 4.07
C ASP A 172 -14.95 -13.37 3.09
N PRO A 173 -14.92 -13.13 1.77
CA PRO A 173 -15.47 -14.09 0.81
C PRO A 173 -14.62 -15.36 0.67
N ASP A 174 -13.33 -15.33 1.04
CA ASP A 174 -12.46 -16.50 0.98
C ASP A 174 -12.67 -17.40 2.21
N ALA A 175 -13.25 -18.59 1.95
CA ALA A 175 -13.52 -19.56 3.00
C ALA A 175 -12.25 -20.13 3.66
N GLY A 176 -11.13 -20.19 2.93
CA GLY A 176 -9.83 -20.62 3.43
C GLY A 176 -9.22 -19.61 4.40
N HIS A 177 -9.33 -18.31 4.09
CA HIS A 177 -8.95 -17.23 5.00
C HIS A 177 -9.71 -17.33 6.32
N ILE A 178 -11.03 -17.46 6.25
CA ILE A 178 -11.89 -17.60 7.43
C ILE A 178 -11.56 -18.87 8.22
N ALA A 179 -11.33 -20.00 7.56
CA ALA A 179 -10.95 -21.25 8.23
C ALA A 179 -9.64 -21.09 9.01
N GLY A 180 -8.58 -20.55 8.36
CA GLY A 180 -7.30 -20.31 9.00
C GLY A 180 -7.37 -19.31 10.15
N LEU A 181 -8.22 -18.27 10.04
CA LEU A 181 -8.46 -17.33 11.13
C LEU A 181 -9.18 -17.97 12.32
N ARG A 182 -10.18 -18.85 12.10
CA ARG A 182 -10.89 -19.52 13.20
C ARG A 182 -9.97 -20.35 14.08
N GLU A 183 -8.96 -20.98 13.51
CA GLU A 183 -7.94 -21.72 14.27
C GLU A 183 -7.11 -20.79 15.17
N ARG A 184 -6.82 -19.57 14.72
CA ARG A 184 -5.97 -18.62 15.44
C ARG A 184 -6.76 -17.71 16.39
N TRP A 185 -8.00 -17.38 16.06
CA TRP A 185 -8.81 -16.35 16.71
C TRP A 185 -10.11 -16.94 17.28
N PRO A 186 -10.04 -17.80 18.32
CA PRO A 186 -11.24 -18.35 18.97
C PRO A 186 -12.12 -17.29 19.66
N TRP A 187 -11.59 -16.06 19.82
CA TRP A 187 -12.28 -14.90 20.39
C TRP A 187 -13.14 -14.13 19.36
N ALA A 188 -12.99 -14.40 18.07
CA ALA A 188 -13.64 -13.65 17.00
C ALA A 188 -14.90 -14.36 16.46
N THR A 189 -15.93 -13.58 16.10
CA THR A 189 -16.99 -14.09 15.23
C THR A 189 -16.55 -13.95 13.78
N LEU A 190 -16.39 -15.06 13.05
CA LEU A 190 -15.87 -15.06 11.68
C LEU A 190 -16.89 -15.63 10.70
N ARG A 191 -17.17 -14.90 9.62
CA ARG A 191 -18.21 -15.21 8.63
C ARG A 191 -17.62 -15.28 7.22
N VAL A 192 -18.05 -16.28 6.45
CA VAL A 192 -17.74 -16.34 5.01
C VAL A 192 -18.82 -15.56 4.26
N GLY A 193 -18.43 -14.61 3.43
CA GLY A 193 -19.34 -13.81 2.61
C GLY A 193 -18.84 -12.40 2.36
N THR A 194 -19.73 -11.53 1.86
CA THR A 194 -19.43 -10.12 1.65
C THR A 194 -20.28 -9.24 2.57
N ALA A 195 -19.84 -8.02 2.84
CA ALA A 195 -20.52 -7.12 3.78
C ALA A 195 -21.94 -6.75 3.33
N GLU A 196 -22.23 -6.74 2.03
CA GLU A 196 -23.55 -6.44 1.48
C GLU A 196 -24.57 -7.57 1.68
N ALA A 197 -24.09 -8.77 2.03
CA ALA A 197 -24.93 -9.92 2.35
C ALA A 197 -25.26 -10.02 3.86
N LEU A 198 -24.70 -9.13 4.70
CA LEU A 198 -25.02 -9.07 6.12
C LEU A 198 -26.47 -8.60 6.35
N ASP A 199 -27.03 -8.94 7.50
CA ASP A 199 -28.36 -8.46 7.88
C ASP A 199 -28.31 -6.93 8.07
N PRO A 200 -29.07 -6.14 7.29
CA PRO A 200 -29.07 -4.69 7.40
C PRO A 200 -29.60 -4.18 8.76
N ALA A 201 -30.15 -5.03 9.62
CA ALA A 201 -30.52 -4.72 11.00
C ALA A 201 -29.32 -4.75 11.98
N GLU A 202 -28.20 -5.37 11.63
CA GLU A 202 -27.00 -5.36 12.46
C GLU A 202 -26.44 -3.94 12.65
N ARG A 203 -25.86 -3.67 13.82
CA ARG A 203 -25.35 -2.35 14.19
C ARG A 203 -23.96 -2.43 14.81
N PHE A 204 -23.05 -1.59 14.34
CA PHE A 204 -21.66 -1.55 14.78
C PHE A 204 -21.25 -0.14 15.24
N ASP A 205 -20.38 -0.06 16.24
CA ASP A 205 -19.75 1.20 16.66
C ASP A 205 -18.61 1.57 15.69
N HIS A 206 -17.93 0.56 15.14
CA HIS A 206 -16.84 0.74 14.20
C HIS A 206 -16.93 -0.25 13.04
N VAL A 207 -16.64 0.22 11.83
CA VAL A 207 -16.40 -0.60 10.64
C VAL A 207 -14.97 -0.37 10.19
N LEU A 208 -14.25 -1.45 9.93
CA LEU A 208 -12.88 -1.47 9.45
C LEU A 208 -12.84 -2.06 8.05
N VAL A 209 -11.99 -1.50 7.20
CA VAL A 209 -11.62 -2.03 5.88
C VAL A 209 -10.09 -2.01 5.85
N LEU A 210 -9.46 -3.10 6.25
CA LEU A 210 -8.01 -3.16 6.54
C LEU A 210 -7.27 -3.93 5.44
N ARG A 211 -6.65 -3.19 4.51
CA ARG A 211 -5.91 -3.72 3.35
C ARG A 211 -6.78 -4.57 2.43
N SER A 212 -8.04 -4.19 2.28
CA SER A 212 -9.03 -4.89 1.45
C SER A 212 -9.76 -3.97 0.47
N TRP A 213 -9.59 -2.64 0.54
CA TRP A 213 -10.26 -1.66 -0.32
C TRP A 213 -10.03 -1.94 -1.81
N ASN A 214 -8.77 -2.15 -2.18
CA ASN A 214 -8.38 -2.43 -3.56
C ASN A 214 -8.86 -3.82 -4.05
N HIS A 215 -9.28 -4.68 -3.12
CA HIS A 215 -9.82 -6.02 -3.36
C HIS A 215 -11.35 -6.07 -3.39
N LEU A 216 -12.05 -5.00 -2.99
CA LEU A 216 -13.51 -4.96 -3.10
C LEU A 216 -13.91 -4.91 -4.58
N GLU A 217 -14.89 -5.68 -5.04
CA GLU A 217 -15.34 -5.57 -6.43
C GLU A 217 -16.00 -4.20 -6.70
N ASP A 218 -16.79 -3.72 -5.74
CA ASP A 218 -17.50 -2.43 -5.78
C ASP A 218 -17.43 -1.73 -4.41
N PRO A 219 -16.39 -0.90 -4.16
CA PRO A 219 -16.25 -0.18 -2.90
C PRO A 219 -17.45 0.70 -2.58
N ALA A 220 -18.06 1.36 -3.58
CA ALA A 220 -19.21 2.25 -3.39
C ALA A 220 -20.41 1.48 -2.80
N ARG A 221 -20.69 0.30 -3.35
CA ARG A 221 -21.74 -0.59 -2.85
C ARG A 221 -21.44 -1.09 -1.43
N VAL A 222 -20.19 -1.49 -1.17
CA VAL A 222 -19.75 -1.95 0.16
C VAL A 222 -19.89 -0.84 1.20
N VAL A 223 -19.32 0.35 0.94
CA VAL A 223 -19.37 1.48 1.89
C VAL A 223 -20.81 1.96 2.10
N GLY A 224 -21.64 1.97 1.05
CA GLY A 224 -23.06 2.28 1.16
C GLY A 224 -23.81 1.32 2.07
N ALA A 225 -23.50 0.02 2.02
CA ALA A 225 -24.08 -0.98 2.92
C ALA A 225 -23.65 -0.75 4.37
N VAL A 226 -22.35 -0.68 4.64
CA VAL A 226 -21.82 -0.61 6.00
C VAL A 226 -22.03 0.75 6.67
N ALA A 227 -22.12 1.84 5.91
CA ALA A 227 -22.47 3.16 6.45
C ALA A 227 -23.85 3.14 7.13
N ARG A 228 -24.81 2.37 6.61
CA ARG A 228 -26.15 2.20 7.22
C ARG A 228 -26.12 1.32 8.47
N MET A 229 -25.11 0.46 8.61
CA MET A 229 -24.92 -0.42 9.77
C MET A 229 -24.17 0.26 10.92
N LEU A 230 -23.47 1.38 10.68
CA LEU A 230 -22.85 2.15 11.76
C LEU A 230 -23.92 2.72 12.72
N ARG A 231 -23.69 2.72 14.02
CA ARG A 231 -24.52 3.49 14.98
C ARG A 231 -24.29 5.00 14.76
N PRO A 232 -25.22 5.88 15.18
CA PRO A 232 -24.94 7.32 15.26
C PRO A 232 -23.66 7.57 16.06
N GLY A 233 -22.74 8.37 15.52
CA GLY A 233 -21.41 8.60 16.10
C GLY A 233 -20.38 7.51 15.81
N GLY A 234 -20.76 6.38 15.20
CA GLY A 234 -19.86 5.29 14.82
C GLY A 234 -18.91 5.68 13.69
N THR A 235 -17.81 4.94 13.54
CA THR A 235 -16.73 5.30 12.59
C THR A 235 -16.44 4.25 11.54
N LEU A 236 -16.09 4.69 10.34
CA LEU A 236 -15.46 3.87 9.31
C LEU A 236 -13.96 4.19 9.29
N LEU A 237 -13.09 3.19 9.35
CA LEU A 237 -11.64 3.30 9.08
C LEU A 237 -11.32 2.47 7.83
N VAL A 238 -10.73 3.10 6.83
CA VAL A 238 -10.18 2.43 5.65
C VAL A 238 -8.67 2.59 5.66
N VAL A 239 -7.95 1.50 5.45
CA VAL A 239 -6.49 1.45 5.31
C VAL A 239 -6.18 0.62 4.07
N ASP A 240 -5.36 1.12 3.15
CA ASP A 240 -4.88 0.33 2.01
C ASP A 240 -3.57 0.92 1.49
N ASN A 241 -3.06 0.38 0.39
CA ASN A 241 -1.78 0.70 -0.18
C ASN A 241 -1.93 1.11 -1.65
N VAL A 242 -1.19 2.14 -2.07
CA VAL A 242 -1.02 2.45 -3.49
C VAL A 242 -0.01 1.53 -4.15
N ALA A 243 0.01 1.54 -5.49
CA ALA A 243 0.96 0.76 -6.26
C ALA A 243 2.42 1.20 -6.03
N PHE A 244 3.36 0.27 -6.24
CA PHE A 244 4.78 0.53 -5.96
C PHE A 244 5.76 -0.15 -6.92
N GLY A 245 6.96 0.44 -7.03
CA GLY A 245 8.06 -0.10 -7.83
C GLY A 245 9.11 -0.82 -6.97
N LEU A 246 9.56 -1.99 -7.42
CA LEU A 246 10.62 -2.77 -6.77
C LEU A 246 11.90 -2.77 -7.60
N VAL A 247 12.99 -2.26 -7.05
CA VAL A 247 14.35 -2.46 -7.55
C VAL A 247 14.86 -3.80 -7.06
N ARG A 248 15.14 -4.73 -7.98
CA ARG A 248 15.56 -6.10 -7.64
C ARG A 248 16.34 -6.78 -8.75
N SER A 249 16.89 -7.96 -8.45
CA SER A 249 17.57 -8.78 -9.46
C SER A 249 16.58 -9.33 -10.49
N ARG A 250 17.08 -9.65 -11.70
CA ARG A 250 16.26 -10.31 -12.74
C ARG A 250 15.69 -11.63 -12.25
N ARG A 251 16.49 -12.42 -11.51
CA ARG A 251 16.06 -13.69 -10.93
C ARG A 251 14.88 -13.54 -9.97
N GLN A 252 14.89 -12.53 -9.10
CA GLN A 252 13.75 -12.22 -8.22
C GLN A 252 12.53 -11.78 -9.03
N ALA A 253 12.71 -10.89 -10.00
CA ALA A 253 11.63 -10.43 -10.87
C ALA A 253 10.92 -11.58 -11.59
N GLU A 254 11.68 -12.42 -12.30
CA GLU A 254 11.10 -13.55 -13.02
C GLU A 254 10.48 -14.60 -12.10
N ARG A 255 10.97 -14.75 -10.86
CA ARG A 255 10.37 -15.66 -9.87
C ARG A 255 9.01 -15.17 -9.41
N ALA A 256 8.87 -13.88 -9.15
CA ALA A 256 7.59 -13.30 -8.77
C ALA A 256 6.57 -13.37 -9.92
N GLU A 257 7.01 -13.11 -11.15
CA GLU A 257 6.15 -13.22 -12.34
C GLU A 257 5.67 -14.66 -12.60
N ARG A 258 6.44 -15.66 -12.17
CA ARG A 258 6.09 -17.10 -12.24
C ARG A 258 5.38 -17.62 -10.99
N GLY A 259 5.34 -16.83 -9.91
CA GLY A 259 4.64 -17.19 -8.68
C GLY A 259 3.12 -17.26 -8.93
N PRO A 260 2.35 -17.89 -8.04
CA PRO A 260 0.90 -17.76 -8.10
C PRO A 260 0.57 -16.27 -8.10
N SER A 261 0.07 -15.80 -9.23
CA SER A 261 -0.37 -14.43 -9.42
C SER A 261 -1.68 -14.27 -8.65
N GLY A 262 -1.59 -13.99 -7.35
CA GLY A 262 -2.71 -13.61 -6.51
C GLY A 262 -3.18 -12.19 -6.85
N PHE A 263 -3.48 -11.92 -8.13
CA PHE A 263 -4.05 -10.64 -8.51
C PHE A 263 -5.49 -10.60 -8.01
N GLU A 264 -5.63 -10.12 -6.79
CA GLU A 264 -6.90 -9.86 -6.12
C GLU A 264 -7.21 -8.35 -6.10
N HIS A 265 -6.32 -7.50 -6.65
CA HIS A 265 -6.57 -6.06 -6.80
C HIS A 265 -7.42 -5.78 -8.04
N TYR A 266 -8.59 -5.18 -7.83
CA TYR A 266 -9.41 -4.61 -8.90
C TYR A 266 -8.97 -3.20 -9.30
N ARG A 267 -8.25 -2.52 -8.41
CA ARG A 267 -7.77 -1.13 -8.56
C ARG A 267 -6.50 -0.86 -7.74
N ASN A 268 -5.98 0.35 -7.86
CA ASN A 268 -4.81 0.86 -7.14
C ASN A 268 -5.14 2.26 -6.60
N ASP A 269 -6.26 2.36 -5.88
CA ASP A 269 -6.78 3.61 -5.35
C ASP A 269 -5.90 4.15 -4.23
N GLY A 270 -5.81 5.47 -4.17
CA GLY A 270 -5.32 6.21 -3.02
C GLY A 270 -6.47 6.70 -2.14
N ALA A 271 -6.11 7.54 -1.16
CA ALA A 271 -7.07 8.14 -0.25
C ALA A 271 -8.07 9.08 -0.98
N ASP A 272 -7.67 9.72 -2.08
CA ASP A 272 -8.54 10.64 -2.81
C ASP A 272 -9.74 9.91 -3.44
N GLU A 273 -9.51 8.77 -4.09
CA GLU A 273 -10.57 7.93 -4.67
C GLU A 273 -11.49 7.37 -3.58
N ALA A 274 -10.94 6.95 -2.44
CA ALA A 274 -11.72 6.47 -1.31
C ALA A 274 -12.58 7.56 -0.67
N VAL A 275 -12.02 8.77 -0.48
CA VAL A 275 -12.76 9.93 0.02
C VAL A 275 -13.90 10.31 -0.91
N ALA A 276 -13.66 10.35 -2.22
CA ALA A 276 -14.69 10.62 -3.20
C ALA A 276 -15.82 9.58 -3.15
N THR A 277 -15.47 8.29 -3.05
CA THR A 277 -16.44 7.18 -2.96
C THR A 277 -17.27 7.25 -1.67
N VAL A 278 -16.64 7.50 -0.52
CA VAL A 278 -17.34 7.54 0.77
C VAL A 278 -18.21 8.79 0.90
N ALA A 279 -17.90 9.90 0.22
CA ALA A 279 -18.69 11.13 0.28
C ALA A 279 -20.17 10.89 -0.12
N GLU A 280 -20.45 9.93 -1.00
CA GLU A 280 -21.81 9.57 -1.43
C GLU A 280 -22.66 8.94 -0.31
N THR A 281 -22.04 8.46 0.77
CA THR A 281 -22.73 7.82 1.90
C THR A 281 -23.29 8.79 2.94
N GLY A 282 -22.84 10.06 2.90
CA GLY A 282 -23.14 11.05 3.94
C GLY A 282 -22.29 10.93 5.21
N LEU A 283 -21.31 10.02 5.27
CA LEU A 283 -20.34 9.98 6.35
C LEU A 283 -19.43 11.22 6.29
N THR A 284 -19.13 11.82 7.45
CA THR A 284 -18.24 12.98 7.56
C THR A 284 -16.79 12.53 7.70
N LEU A 285 -15.90 12.98 6.81
CA LEU A 285 -14.46 12.73 6.94
C LEU A 285 -13.94 13.40 8.21
N LEU A 286 -13.24 12.64 9.05
CA LEU A 286 -12.60 13.13 10.28
C LEU A 286 -11.14 13.52 10.02
N ASP A 287 -10.37 12.57 9.52
CA ASP A 287 -8.96 12.73 9.19
C ASP A 287 -8.52 11.69 8.16
N ARG A 288 -7.34 11.91 7.59
CA ARG A 288 -6.69 11.01 6.64
C ARG A 288 -5.18 11.14 6.69
N TRP A 289 -4.51 10.15 6.11
CA TRP A 289 -3.09 10.09 5.89
C TRP A 289 -2.82 9.73 4.43
N ASP A 290 -2.21 10.68 3.72
CA ASP A 290 -1.93 10.56 2.29
C ASP A 290 -0.54 9.96 2.04
N VAL A 291 -0.40 9.23 0.93
CA VAL A 291 0.89 8.74 0.46
C VAL A 291 1.73 9.89 -0.10
N THR A 292 2.95 10.04 0.40
CA THR A 292 3.92 11.04 -0.02
C THR A 292 5.31 10.42 -0.14
N PRO A 293 6.30 11.12 -0.74
CA PRO A 293 7.66 10.61 -0.81
C PRO A 293 8.30 10.29 0.55
N SER A 294 7.78 10.82 1.66
CA SER A 294 8.25 10.54 3.03
C SER A 294 7.46 9.45 3.77
N THR A 295 6.42 8.88 3.16
CA THR A 295 5.61 7.78 3.74
C THR A 295 5.91 6.45 3.08
N SER A 296 5.45 5.37 3.70
CA SER A 296 5.20 4.12 3.00
C SER A 296 4.11 4.31 1.94
N ASN A 297 3.81 3.25 1.19
CA ASN A 297 2.71 3.24 0.23
C ASN A 297 1.34 3.09 0.91
N GLN A 298 1.28 3.03 2.24
CA GLN A 298 0.05 2.96 3.02
C GLN A 298 -0.61 4.33 3.11
N TRP A 299 -1.92 4.36 2.88
CA TRP A 299 -2.80 5.46 3.23
C TRP A 299 -3.89 4.96 4.18
N TRP A 300 -4.51 5.90 4.89
CA TRP A 300 -5.73 5.62 5.63
C TRP A 300 -6.63 6.84 5.69
N ALA A 301 -7.92 6.62 5.90
CA ALA A 301 -8.87 7.69 6.15
C ALA A 301 -9.96 7.21 7.13
N ARG A 302 -10.49 8.13 7.93
CA ARG A 302 -11.54 7.85 8.89
C ARG A 302 -12.72 8.77 8.70
N TRP A 303 -13.91 8.20 8.83
CA TRP A 303 -15.15 8.93 8.77
C TRP A 303 -16.02 8.62 9.98
N ARG A 304 -17.00 9.49 10.23
CA ARG A 304 -17.99 9.33 11.28
C ARG A 304 -19.39 9.46 10.72
N ARG A 305 -20.29 8.63 11.24
CA ARG A 305 -21.74 8.75 11.02
C ARG A 305 -22.30 9.85 11.92
N GLY A 306 -23.06 10.77 11.33
CA GLY A 306 -23.81 11.80 12.04
C GLY A 306 -24.92 11.24 12.94
#